data_AF-A0A2N6GN14-F1
#
_entry.id   AF-A0A2N6GN14-F1
#
_cell.length_a   1.000
_cell.length_b   1.000
_cell.length_c   1.000
_cell.angle_alpha   90.00
_cell.angle_beta   90.00
_cell.angle_gamma   90.00
#
_symmetry.space_group_name_H-M   'P 1'
#
loop_
_entity.id
_entity.type
_entity.pdbx_description
1 polymer ?
#
loop_
_entity_poly.entity_id
_entity_poly.type
_entity_poly.pdbx_seq_one_letter_code
_entity_poly.pdbx_strand_id
1 'polypeptide(L)'
;MDSQSPTQLLLDLRDIQIPEAVSWWPLAPGWWLLSGLLLVLVAVIGYRLYQRGALRRAALREFGIIRFDYQRHGDKTRLALELDMLLRRVAQARLPSEGGAVLTGEAWLAYLDRHSRRAGFSLADGAVLTTAAYARQADYQPAGLLQISERWIRDNA
;
A
#
# COMPACT_ATOMS: atom_id res chain seq x y z
N MET A 1 31.81 77.40 -43.89
CA MET A 1 30.70 76.44 -43.87
C MET A 1 31.28 75.04 -43.81
N ASP A 2 31.34 74.53 -42.58
CA ASP A 2 31.16 73.14 -42.15
C ASP A 2 32.04 72.06 -42.79
N SER A 3 33.29 72.04 -42.35
CA SER A 3 34.15 70.87 -42.32
C SER A 3 33.53 69.78 -41.43
N GLN A 4 32.76 68.87 -42.03
CA GLN A 4 32.34 67.63 -41.37
C GLN A 4 33.53 66.68 -41.27
N SER A 5 34.09 66.57 -40.06
CA SER A 5 35.23 65.72 -39.75
C SER A 5 34.89 64.23 -39.94
N PRO A 6 35.70 63.44 -40.68
CA PRO A 6 35.45 62.02 -40.91
C PRO A 6 35.54 61.16 -39.63
N THR A 7 36.02 61.73 -38.53
CA THR A 7 36.00 61.14 -37.19
C THR A 7 34.61 60.99 -36.59
N GLN A 8 33.60 61.75 -37.06
CA GLN A 8 32.22 61.57 -36.58
C GLN A 8 31.56 60.29 -37.13
N LEU A 9 31.97 59.81 -38.31
CA LEU A 9 31.44 58.56 -38.88
C LEU A 9 32.01 57.30 -38.22
N LEU A 10 33.18 57.41 -37.55
CA LEU A 10 33.79 56.30 -36.81
C LEU A 10 33.28 56.19 -35.37
N LEU A 11 32.65 57.24 -34.83
CA LEU A 11 32.07 57.22 -33.48
C LEU A 11 30.74 56.45 -33.42
N ASP A 12 30.12 56.16 -34.56
CA ASP A 12 28.85 55.41 -34.65
C ASP A 12 29.07 53.89 -34.70
N LEU A 13 30.33 53.44 -34.63
CA LEU A 13 30.77 52.05 -34.74
C LEU A 13 31.13 51.43 -33.39
N ARG A 14 30.49 51.86 -32.30
CA ARG A 14 30.74 51.28 -30.99
C ARG A 14 29.49 51.23 -30.11
N ASP A 15 28.53 50.42 -30.54
CA ASP A 15 27.76 49.65 -29.57
C ASP A 15 27.24 48.34 -30.18
N ILE A 16 28.18 47.43 -30.51
CA ILE A 16 27.81 46.02 -30.57
C ILE A 16 27.53 45.61 -29.14
N GLN A 17 26.26 45.71 -28.74
CA GLN A 17 25.76 45.06 -27.55
C GLN A 17 25.94 43.56 -27.76
N ILE A 18 27.01 43.00 -27.20
CA ILE A 18 27.13 41.56 -27.02
C ILE A 18 25.95 41.18 -26.13
N PRO A 19 24.99 40.34 -26.58
CA PRO A 19 23.89 39.97 -25.72
C PRO A 19 24.49 39.36 -24.46
N GLU A 20 24.19 39.96 -23.31
CA GLU A 20 24.58 39.42 -22.01
C GLU A 20 24.32 37.92 -22.05
N ALA A 21 25.36 37.13 -21.79
CA ALA A 21 25.29 35.68 -21.85
C ALA A 21 24.01 35.26 -21.16
N VAL A 22 23.06 34.66 -21.90
CA VAL A 22 21.70 34.38 -21.45
C VAL A 22 21.80 33.86 -20.04
N SER A 23 21.51 34.75 -19.09
CA SER A 23 21.53 34.39 -17.69
C SER A 23 20.47 33.31 -17.62
N TRP A 24 20.89 32.09 -17.30
CA TRP A 24 20.06 30.88 -17.28
C TRP A 24 19.02 30.92 -16.14
N TRP A 25 18.57 32.14 -15.84
CA TRP A 25 17.84 32.60 -14.69
C TRP A 25 16.68 33.49 -15.16
N PRO A 26 15.51 33.43 -14.50
CA PRO A 26 15.18 32.49 -13.45
C PRO A 26 14.82 31.18 -14.14
N LEU A 27 15.40 30.07 -13.67
CA LEU A 27 14.85 28.75 -13.95
C LEU A 27 13.33 28.86 -13.81
N ALA A 28 12.60 28.82 -14.94
CA ALA A 28 11.22 29.30 -15.01
C ALA A 28 10.44 28.74 -13.81
N PRO A 29 9.59 29.52 -13.11
CA PRO A 29 8.97 29.13 -11.84
C PRO A 29 8.27 27.76 -11.87
N GLY A 30 7.95 27.24 -13.06
CA GLY A 30 7.53 25.86 -13.30
C GLY A 30 8.49 24.76 -12.79
N TRP A 31 9.79 24.99 -12.64
CA TRP A 31 10.70 24.00 -12.06
C TRP A 31 10.51 23.81 -10.56
N TRP A 32 10.19 24.89 -9.84
CA TRP A 32 9.82 24.79 -8.44
C TRP A 32 8.52 24.01 -8.27
N LEU A 33 7.53 24.27 -9.13
CA LEU A 33 6.30 23.47 -9.19
C LEU A 33 6.58 22.00 -9.52
N LEU A 34 7.48 21.73 -10.47
CA LEU A 34 7.88 20.37 -10.83
C LEU A 34 8.60 19.66 -9.68
N SER A 35 9.50 20.35 -8.98
CA SER A 35 10.20 19.80 -7.80
C SER A 35 9.23 19.53 -6.65
N GLY A 36 8.26 20.43 -6.42
CA GLY A 36 7.22 20.25 -5.41
C GLY A 36 6.33 19.06 -5.72
N LEU A 37 5.90 18.93 -6.98
CA LEU A 37 5.12 17.79 -7.45
C LEU A 37 5.90 16.48 -7.30
N LEU A 38 7.19 16.47 -7.64
CA LEU A 38 8.06 15.31 -7.48
C LEU A 38 8.21 14.91 -6.00
N LEU A 39 8.42 15.87 -5.11
CA LEU A 39 8.48 15.64 -3.66
C LEU A 39 7.19 15.03 -3.12
N VAL A 40 6.04 15.57 -3.51
CA VAL A 40 4.72 15.02 -3.13
C VAL A 40 4.57 13.59 -3.65
N LEU A 41 4.95 13.32 -4.90
CA LEU A 41 4.88 11.99 -5.48
C LEU A 41 5.74 11.00 -4.69
N VAL A 42 7.00 11.36 -4.40
CA VAL A 42 7.92 10.53 -3.61
C VAL A 42 7.38 10.31 -2.19
N ALA A 43 6.84 11.35 -1.54
CA ALA A 43 6.24 11.23 -0.22
C ALA A 43 5.03 10.29 -0.22
N VAL A 44 4.14 10.40 -1.21
CA VAL A 44 2.97 9.51 -1.36
C VAL A 44 3.39 8.07 -1.62
N ILE A 45 4.37 7.85 -2.51
CA ILE A 45 4.90 6.51 -2.80
C ILE A 45 5.57 5.93 -1.55
N GLY A 46 6.44 6.70 -0.90
CA GLY A 46 7.13 6.30 0.32
C GLY A 46 6.17 5.98 1.46
N TYR A 47 5.15 6.81 1.66
CA TYR A 47 4.09 6.58 2.65
C TYR A 47 3.31 5.29 2.36
N ARG A 48 2.94 5.05 1.09
CA ARG A 48 2.27 3.81 0.71
C ARG A 48 3.16 2.59 0.92
N LEU A 49 4.45 2.65 0.58
CA LEU A 49 5.39 1.55 0.83
C LEU A 49 5.58 1.30 2.34
N TYR A 50 5.64 2.36 3.14
CA TYR A 50 5.74 2.24 4.59
C TYR A 50 4.50 1.60 5.21
N GLN A 51 3.30 2.03 4.80
CA GLN A 51 2.05 1.43 5.26
C GLN A 51 1.97 -0.06 4.93
N ARG A 52 2.47 -0.49 3.76
CA ARG A 52 2.53 -1.91 3.38
C ARG A 52 3.32 -2.72 4.40
N GLY A 53 4.52 -2.26 4.77
CA GLY A 53 5.34 -2.93 5.77
C GLY A 53 4.72 -2.90 7.17
N ALA A 54 4.07 -1.79 7.54
CA ALA A 54 3.45 -1.63 8.84
C ALA A 54 2.25 -2.56 9.05
N LEU A 55 1.38 -2.69 8.04
CA LEU A 55 0.21 -3.57 8.10
C LEU A 55 0.60 -5.03 8.31
N ARG A 56 1.55 -5.53 7.50
CA ARG A 56 2.04 -6.91 7.63
C ARG A 56 2.55 -7.20 9.03
N ARG A 57 3.36 -6.28 9.60
CA ARG A 57 3.89 -6.42 10.95
C ARG A 57 2.77 -6.40 12.00
N ALA A 58 1.77 -5.55 11.84
CA ALA A 58 0.62 -5.50 12.74
C ALA A 58 -0.20 -6.78 12.69
N ALA A 59 -0.55 -7.27 11.49
CA ALA A 59 -1.34 -8.48 11.30
C ALA A 59 -0.64 -9.72 11.85
N LEU A 60 0.67 -9.87 11.63
CA LEU A 60 1.43 -11.02 12.17
C LEU A 60 1.58 -10.97 13.69
N ARG A 61 1.67 -9.77 14.29
CA ARG A 61 1.66 -9.63 15.76
C ARG A 61 0.31 -10.04 16.35
N GLU A 62 -0.79 -9.55 15.76
CA GLU A 62 -2.14 -9.89 16.19
C GLU A 62 -2.41 -11.40 16.04
N PHE A 63 -2.00 -12.00 14.91
CA PHE A 63 -2.03 -13.45 14.73
C PHE A 63 -1.27 -14.20 15.83
N GLY A 64 -0.09 -13.70 16.22
CA GLY A 64 0.70 -14.28 17.31
C GLY A 64 -0.03 -14.25 18.65
N ILE A 65 -0.75 -13.17 18.95
CA ILE A 65 -1.57 -13.02 20.16
C ILE A 65 -2.73 -14.02 20.14
N ILE A 66 -3.49 -14.09 19.04
CA ILE A 66 -4.61 -15.03 18.88
C ILE A 66 -4.13 -16.48 19.08
N ARG A 67 -2.99 -16.84 18.48
CA ARG A 67 -2.40 -18.19 18.64
C ARG A 67 -2.02 -18.47 20.09
N PHE A 68 -1.44 -17.51 20.79
CA PHE A 68 -1.06 -17.66 22.19
C PHE A 68 -2.28 -17.81 23.10
N ASP A 69 -3.32 -16.99 22.89
CA ASP A 69 -4.56 -17.06 23.65
C ASP A 69 -5.28 -18.41 23.45
N TYR A 70 -5.28 -18.94 22.22
CA TYR A 70 -5.78 -20.28 21.95
C TYR A 70 -4.97 -21.36 22.68
N GLN A 71 -3.64 -21.28 22.72
CA GLN A 71 -2.82 -22.24 23.46
C GLN A 71 -3.10 -22.23 24.97
N ARG A 72 -3.52 -21.09 25.52
CA ARG A 72 -3.84 -20.94 26.93
C ARG A 72 -5.24 -21.43 27.29
N HIS A 73 -6.24 -21.14 26.44
CA HIS A 73 -7.65 -21.37 26.75
C HIS A 73 -8.27 -22.55 26.02
N GLY A 74 -7.70 -23.00 24.91
CA GLY A 74 -8.20 -24.10 24.09
C GLY A 74 -9.54 -23.83 23.39
N ASP A 75 -10.02 -22.57 23.41
CA ASP A 75 -11.31 -22.19 22.84
C ASP A 75 -11.23 -22.10 21.31
N LYS A 76 -11.69 -23.17 20.65
CA LYS A 76 -11.74 -23.28 19.20
C LYS A 76 -12.70 -22.25 18.58
N THR A 77 -13.86 -22.03 19.18
CA THR A 77 -14.85 -21.10 18.62
C THR A 77 -14.29 -19.68 18.60
N ARG A 78 -13.66 -19.27 19.70
CA ARG A 78 -13.00 -17.96 19.79
C ARG A 78 -11.85 -17.83 18.80
N LEU A 79 -11.01 -18.87 18.67
CA LEU A 79 -9.92 -18.89 17.68
C LEU A 79 -10.43 -18.62 16.27
N ALA A 80 -11.48 -19.32 15.83
CA ALA A 80 -12.02 -19.16 14.49
C ALA A 80 -12.59 -17.74 14.25
N LEU A 81 -13.30 -17.18 15.24
CA LEU A 81 -13.86 -15.82 15.15
C LEU A 81 -12.78 -14.75 15.06
N GLU A 82 -11.76 -14.81 15.93
CA GLU A 82 -10.67 -13.84 15.94
C GLU A 82 -9.84 -13.92 14.64
N LEU A 83 -9.62 -15.13 14.11
CA LEU A 83 -8.98 -15.31 12.81
C LEU A 83 -9.82 -14.75 11.65
N ASP A 84 -11.14 -15.00 11.63
CA ASP A 84 -12.02 -14.45 10.58
C ASP A 84 -11.97 -12.91 10.58
N MET A 85 -12.07 -12.29 11.75
CA MET A 85 -11.99 -10.83 11.90
C MET A 85 -10.63 -10.28 11.43
N LEU A 86 -9.53 -10.95 11.78
CA LEU A 86 -8.20 -10.55 11.36
C LEU A 86 -8.05 -10.64 9.83
N LEU A 87 -8.46 -11.75 9.23
CA LEU A 87 -8.40 -11.96 7.78
C LEU A 87 -9.23 -10.93 7.02
N ARG A 88 -10.45 -10.62 7.50
CA ARG A 88 -11.30 -9.56 6.94
C ARG A 88 -10.64 -8.19 6.98
N ARG A 89 -10.02 -7.84 8.11
CA ARG A 89 -9.32 -6.56 8.26
C ARG A 89 -8.14 -6.44 7.30
N VAL A 90 -7.37 -7.51 7.13
CA VAL A 90 -6.26 -7.56 6.17
C VAL A 90 -6.77 -7.46 4.73
N ALA A 91 -7.83 -8.20 4.38
CA ALA A 91 -8.47 -8.13 3.08
C ALA A 91 -8.97 -6.72 2.76
N GLN A 92 -9.66 -6.07 3.69
CA GLN A 92 -10.15 -4.70 3.50
C GLN A 92 -9.02 -3.69 3.30
N ALA A 93 -7.93 -3.83 4.06
CA ALA A 93 -6.80 -2.91 3.98
C ALA A 93 -5.95 -3.09 2.70
N ARG A 94 -5.87 -4.30 2.15
CA ARG A 94 -4.97 -4.63 1.02
C ARG A 94 -5.68 -4.79 -0.32
N LEU A 95 -6.96 -5.14 -0.30
CA LEU A 95 -7.76 -5.40 -1.49
C LEU A 95 -9.08 -4.60 -1.48
N PRO A 96 -9.03 -3.26 -1.36
CA PRO A 96 -10.22 -2.42 -1.27
C PRO A 96 -11.10 -2.47 -2.53
N SER A 97 -10.53 -2.83 -3.68
CA SER A 97 -11.19 -2.78 -4.99
C SER A 97 -12.21 -3.89 -5.23
N GLU A 98 -12.14 -5.00 -4.48
CA GLU A 98 -12.91 -6.23 -4.79
C GLU A 98 -14.10 -6.48 -3.85
N GLY A 99 -14.42 -5.54 -2.95
CA GLY A 99 -15.59 -5.66 -2.07
C GLY A 99 -15.53 -6.84 -1.08
N GLY A 100 -14.35 -7.43 -0.86
CA GLY A 100 -14.16 -8.62 -0.02
C GLY A 100 -14.70 -8.49 1.40
N ALA A 101 -14.79 -7.26 1.94
CA ALA A 101 -15.36 -6.97 3.25
C ALA A 101 -16.88 -7.27 3.37
N VAL A 102 -17.61 -7.25 2.25
CA VAL A 102 -19.06 -7.51 2.19
C VAL A 102 -19.36 -9.00 1.99
N LEU A 103 -18.36 -9.79 1.60
CA LEU A 103 -18.54 -11.21 1.31
C LEU A 103 -18.76 -12.01 2.61
N THR A 104 -19.76 -12.88 2.59
CA THR A 104 -20.13 -13.78 3.69
C THR A 104 -20.21 -15.22 3.19
N GLY A 105 -20.14 -16.18 4.11
CA GLY A 105 -20.29 -17.59 3.77
C GLY A 105 -19.25 -18.09 2.74
N GLU A 106 -19.69 -18.93 1.81
CA GLU A 106 -18.82 -19.55 0.80
C GLU A 106 -18.13 -18.52 -0.11
N ALA A 107 -18.78 -17.40 -0.40
CA ALA A 107 -18.18 -16.34 -1.23
C ALA A 107 -16.93 -15.72 -0.56
N TRP A 108 -16.93 -15.64 0.78
CA TRP A 108 -15.75 -15.21 1.54
C TRP A 108 -14.61 -16.22 1.46
N LEU A 109 -14.90 -17.52 1.57
CA LEU A 109 -13.89 -18.57 1.48
C LEU A 109 -13.29 -18.66 0.07
N ALA A 110 -14.14 -18.57 -0.96
CA ALA A 110 -13.70 -18.52 -2.36
C ALA A 110 -12.83 -17.30 -2.65
N TYR A 111 -13.12 -16.17 -2.00
CA TYR A 111 -12.31 -14.96 -2.09
C TYR A 111 -10.92 -15.15 -1.45
N LEU A 112 -10.85 -15.76 -0.27
CA LEU A 112 -9.58 -16.09 0.38
C LEU A 112 -8.73 -17.03 -0.47
N ASP A 113 -9.34 -18.05 -1.06
CA ASP A 113 -8.64 -19.02 -1.92
C ASP A 113 -8.16 -18.39 -3.23
N ARG A 114 -8.92 -17.46 -3.83
CA ARG A 114 -8.49 -16.72 -5.02
C ARG A 114 -7.23 -15.90 -4.77
N HIS A 115 -7.10 -15.36 -3.56
CA HIS A 115 -5.95 -14.56 -3.13
C HIS A 115 -4.88 -15.39 -2.40
N SER A 116 -5.00 -16.71 -2.44
CA SER A 116 -4.01 -17.63 -1.93
C SER A 116 -3.30 -18.34 -3.08
N ARG A 117 -2.01 -18.63 -2.93
CA ARG A 117 -1.28 -19.48 -3.88
C ARG A 117 -1.72 -20.95 -3.81
N ARG A 118 -2.40 -21.34 -2.73
CA ARG A 118 -2.92 -22.69 -2.51
C ARG A 118 -4.31 -22.59 -1.91
N ALA A 119 -5.29 -23.25 -2.52
CA ALA A 119 -6.60 -23.40 -1.94
C ALA A 119 -6.48 -24.16 -0.61
N GLY A 120 -7.15 -23.64 0.42
CA GLY A 120 -7.08 -24.17 1.79
C GLY A 120 -8.29 -23.76 2.63
N PHE A 121 -8.94 -22.66 2.28
CA PHE A 121 -10.09 -22.14 3.03
C PHE A 121 -11.42 -22.78 2.61
N SER A 122 -11.53 -23.26 1.36
CA SER A 122 -12.71 -24.03 0.90
C SER A 122 -12.69 -25.51 1.34
N LEU A 123 -11.64 -25.95 2.03
CA LEU A 123 -11.55 -27.28 2.64
C LEU A 123 -12.14 -27.27 4.06
N ALA A 124 -12.42 -28.45 4.62
CA ALA A 124 -13.16 -28.65 5.88
C ALA A 124 -12.72 -27.73 7.04
N ASP A 125 -11.42 -27.48 7.19
CA ASP A 125 -10.89 -26.64 8.27
C ASP A 125 -11.16 -25.13 8.09
N GLY A 126 -11.31 -24.65 6.85
CA GLY A 126 -11.56 -23.23 6.56
C GLY A 126 -13.04 -22.84 6.58
N ALA A 127 -13.93 -23.81 6.32
CA ALA A 127 -15.39 -23.64 6.40
C ALA A 127 -15.85 -23.23 7.81
N VAL A 128 -15.04 -23.48 8.84
CA VAL A 128 -15.34 -23.05 10.20
C VAL A 128 -15.34 -21.52 10.36
N LEU A 129 -14.59 -20.77 9.54
CA LEU A 129 -14.52 -19.31 9.67
C LEU A 129 -15.88 -18.63 9.46
N THR A 130 -16.76 -19.23 8.68
CA THR A 130 -18.09 -18.70 8.38
C THR A 130 -19.17 -19.25 9.32
N THR A 131 -18.93 -20.41 9.93
CA THR A 131 -19.91 -21.14 10.74
C THR A 131 -19.60 -21.09 12.24
N ALA A 132 -18.40 -20.67 12.65
CA ALA A 132 -17.96 -20.64 14.05
C ALA A 132 -18.87 -19.80 14.96
N ALA A 133 -19.45 -18.71 14.45
CA ALA A 133 -20.41 -17.89 15.21
C ALA A 133 -21.67 -18.66 15.61
N TYR A 134 -22.03 -19.71 14.85
CA TYR A 134 -23.25 -20.48 15.01
C TYR A 134 -23.02 -21.90 15.54
N ALA A 135 -21.79 -22.40 15.48
CA ALA A 135 -21.44 -23.75 15.92
C ALA A 135 -21.18 -23.80 17.44
N ARG A 136 -22.00 -24.59 18.16
CA ARG A 136 -21.83 -24.83 19.61
C ARG A 136 -20.53 -25.56 19.95
N GLN A 137 -20.04 -26.39 19.02
CA GLN A 137 -18.71 -26.98 19.04
C GLN A 137 -18.17 -26.94 17.62
N ALA A 138 -17.06 -26.23 17.44
CA ALA A 138 -16.40 -26.14 16.16
C ALA A 138 -15.55 -27.41 15.92
N ASP A 139 -15.99 -28.25 14.97
CA ASP A 139 -15.30 -29.48 14.58
C ASP A 139 -14.33 -29.20 13.43
N TYR A 140 -13.09 -28.86 13.80
CA TYR A 140 -11.99 -28.62 12.86
C TYR A 140 -10.64 -28.82 13.56
N GLN A 141 -9.57 -28.90 12.76
CA GLN A 141 -8.19 -28.96 13.25
C GLN A 141 -7.60 -27.55 13.46
N PRO A 142 -7.35 -27.10 14.71
CA PRO A 142 -6.86 -25.75 14.98
C PRO A 142 -5.48 -25.47 14.38
N ALA A 143 -4.61 -26.49 14.35
CA ALA A 143 -3.30 -26.39 13.72
C ALA A 143 -3.38 -26.11 12.21
N GLY A 144 -4.32 -26.77 11.51
CA GLY A 144 -4.58 -26.55 10.09
C GLY A 144 -5.04 -25.13 9.83
N LEU A 145 -6.05 -24.65 10.58
CA LEU A 145 -6.58 -23.29 10.44
C LEU A 145 -5.52 -22.21 10.71
N LEU A 146 -4.71 -22.38 11.76
CA LEU A 146 -3.61 -21.46 12.08
C LEU A 146 -2.59 -21.42 10.93
N GLN A 147 -2.23 -22.58 10.35
CA GLN A 147 -1.23 -22.65 9.29
C GLN A 147 -1.71 -21.98 7.99
N ILE A 148 -2.96 -22.22 7.58
CA ILE A 148 -3.51 -21.59 6.38
C ILE A 148 -3.67 -20.08 6.57
N SER A 149 -4.08 -19.63 7.77
CA SER A 149 -4.25 -18.22 8.12
C SER A 149 -2.92 -17.48 8.14
N GLU A 150 -1.88 -18.04 8.78
CA GLU A 150 -0.55 -17.42 8.83
C GLU A 150 0.02 -17.24 7.42
N ARG A 151 -0.10 -18.29 6.58
CA ARG A 151 0.39 -18.25 5.20
C ARG A 151 -0.33 -17.17 4.41
N TRP A 152 -1.66 -17.12 4.50
CA TRP A 152 -2.45 -16.13 3.78
C TRP A 152 -2.09 -14.70 4.18
N ILE A 153 -1.94 -14.43 5.49
CA ILE A 153 -1.49 -13.12 6.00
C ILE A 153 -0.11 -12.79 5.47
N ARG A 154 0.81 -13.76 5.41
CA ARG A 154 2.18 -13.53 4.91
C ARG A 154 2.20 -13.17 3.43
N ASP A 155 1.31 -13.75 2.64
CA ASP A 155 1.22 -13.56 1.20
C ASP A 155 0.44 -12.28 0.82
N ASN A 156 -0.53 -11.86 1.65
CA ASN A 156 -1.46 -10.77 1.33
C ASN A 156 -1.29 -9.48 2.16
N ALA A 157 -0.67 -9.53 3.35
CA ALA A 157 -0.58 -8.39 4.28
C ALA A 157 0.59 -7.44 4.05
#